data_AF-A0A964ESL3-F1
#
_entry.id   AF-A0A964ESL3-F1
#
_cell.length_a   1.000
_cell.length_b   1.000
_cell.length_c   1.000
_cell.angle_alpha   90.00
_cell.angle_beta   90.00
_cell.angle_gamma   90.00
#
_symmetry.space_group_name_H-M   'P 1'
#
loop_
_entity.id
_entity.type
_entity.pdbx_description
1 polymer ?
#
loop_
_entity_poly.entity_id
_entity_poly.type
_entity_poly.pdbx_seq_one_letter_code
_entity_poly.pdbx_strand_id
1 'polypeptide(L)'
;TSLASFTEADLSPRAFFESRVSTLAEGAELFGDAEVIDYRGDGKLFHSVQEYSYGCERVWGPGWALCGDAAGFVDAILSIGVFIACNHAQFLAYALRSVLDGDCDEELALGSYATTARENLEAFRSVAHMLYAFIPAGSAWWEGCAAALRRSNLVPTEADAGAFAAFFTGFATRSGMYDDALGSFGGDFVLEMGHQLSGAEQLFAPSAYAEHARQARKLVSGDPRLRVRGSVRAVPFALPRNGSGAVFPVTRLEVEVPGDADSRVPGVSRRLFVPGGLARAAELMDGTRTLREVAAALAEGGVDAPAEDLRREVTKLAYRLAGMGALEQAPAERR
;
A
#
# COMPACT_ATOMS: atom_id res chain seq x y z
N THR A 1 -27.86 -6.51 8.95
CA THR A 1 -28.07 -7.72 9.75
C THR A 1 -27.01 -7.77 10.81
N SER A 2 -27.42 -7.68 12.08
CA SER A 2 -26.57 -7.87 13.27
C SER A 2 -25.58 -8.99 13.00
N LEU A 3 -24.31 -8.83 13.42
CA LEU A 3 -23.48 -10.01 13.73
C LEU A 3 -24.42 -10.94 14.49
N ALA A 4 -24.72 -12.09 13.89
CA ALA A 4 -25.49 -13.10 14.59
C ALA A 4 -24.82 -13.21 15.95
N SER A 5 -25.59 -12.98 17.00
CA SER A 5 -25.18 -13.25 18.36
C SER A 5 -24.48 -14.60 18.32
N PHE A 6 -23.15 -14.60 18.36
CA PHE A 6 -22.38 -15.79 18.63
C PHE A 6 -22.71 -16.10 20.09
N THR A 7 -23.84 -16.74 20.29
CA THR A 7 -24.18 -17.44 21.52
C THR A 7 -23.37 -18.73 21.51
N GLU A 8 -22.05 -18.63 21.51
CA GLU A 8 -21.28 -19.57 22.32
C GLU A 8 -21.70 -19.22 23.75
N ALA A 9 -22.22 -20.22 24.46
CA ALA A 9 -22.96 -20.11 25.72
C ALA A 9 -22.29 -19.20 26.77
N ASP A 10 -22.99 -18.85 27.85
CA ASP A 10 -22.53 -18.13 29.07
C ASP A 10 -21.27 -18.76 29.74
N LEU A 11 -20.19 -18.91 28.98
CA LEU A 11 -18.92 -19.46 29.39
C LEU A 11 -18.05 -18.32 29.91
N SER A 12 -17.41 -18.55 31.05
CA SER A 12 -16.33 -17.68 31.48
C SER A 12 -15.20 -17.64 30.42
N PRO A 13 -14.41 -16.56 30.31
CA PRO A 13 -13.28 -16.48 29.38
C PRO A 13 -12.33 -17.68 29.46
N ARG A 14 -12.15 -18.22 30.68
CA ARG A 14 -11.37 -19.44 30.93
C ARG A 14 -12.00 -20.66 30.26
N ALA A 15 -13.27 -20.93 30.55
CA ALA A 15 -13.97 -22.09 30.00
C ALA A 15 -14.03 -22.02 28.46
N PHE A 16 -14.19 -20.82 27.92
CA PHE A 16 -14.12 -20.60 26.48
C PHE A 16 -12.74 -20.96 25.91
N PHE A 17 -11.66 -20.39 26.46
CA PHE A 17 -10.29 -20.68 26.03
C PHE A 17 -9.95 -22.18 26.10
N GLU A 18 -10.23 -22.82 27.25
CA GLU A 18 -9.96 -24.25 27.46
C GLU A 18 -10.74 -25.11 26.46
N SER A 19 -12.01 -24.76 26.15
CA SER A 19 -12.79 -25.47 25.13
C SER A 19 -12.16 -25.39 23.74
N ARG A 20 -11.63 -24.23 23.35
CA ARG A 20 -10.96 -24.04 22.05
C ARG A 20 -9.64 -24.81 22.00
N VAL A 21 -8.82 -24.73 23.03
CA VAL A 21 -7.52 -25.45 23.09
C VAL A 21 -7.73 -26.96 22.98
N SER A 22 -8.77 -27.51 23.61
CA SER A 22 -9.07 -28.95 23.56
C SER A 22 -9.41 -29.46 22.15
N THR A 23 -9.79 -28.57 21.22
CA THR A 23 -10.09 -28.92 19.81
C THR A 23 -8.86 -28.89 18.90
N LEU A 24 -7.72 -28.37 19.37
CA LEU A 24 -6.48 -28.30 18.58
C LEU A 24 -5.82 -29.69 18.56
N ALA A 25 -5.44 -30.17 17.38
CA ALA A 25 -4.80 -31.48 17.23
C ALA A 25 -3.48 -31.57 18.01
N GLU A 26 -2.73 -30.48 18.03
CA GLU A 26 -1.45 -30.32 18.72
C GLU A 26 -1.61 -29.81 20.17
N GLY A 27 -2.84 -29.56 20.63
CA GLY A 27 -3.10 -28.88 21.91
C GLY A 27 -2.52 -29.62 23.13
N ALA A 28 -2.62 -30.95 23.15
CA ALA A 28 -2.06 -31.77 24.22
C ALA A 28 -0.53 -31.74 24.25
N GLU A 29 0.12 -31.65 23.09
CA GLU A 29 1.58 -31.56 22.97
C GLU A 29 2.08 -30.17 23.40
N LEU A 30 1.44 -29.11 22.90
CA LEU A 30 1.87 -27.74 23.16
C LEU A 30 1.56 -27.25 24.58
N PHE A 31 0.46 -27.73 25.18
CA PHE A 31 -0.06 -27.18 26.44
C PHE A 31 -0.22 -28.20 27.58
N GLY A 32 0.09 -29.49 27.39
CA GLY A 32 -0.21 -30.55 28.35
C GLY A 32 0.40 -30.36 29.74
N ASP A 33 1.65 -29.89 29.80
CA ASP A 33 2.38 -29.60 31.05
C ASP A 33 2.46 -28.08 31.35
N ALA A 34 1.72 -27.25 30.61
CA ALA A 34 1.78 -25.80 30.76
C ALA A 34 0.94 -25.31 31.95
N GLU A 35 1.47 -24.32 32.68
CA GLU A 35 0.77 -23.66 33.77
C GLU A 35 0.28 -22.27 33.34
N VAL A 36 -0.97 -21.93 33.67
CA VAL A 36 -1.52 -20.59 33.46
C VAL A 36 -1.06 -19.67 34.59
N ILE A 37 -0.27 -18.65 34.24
CA ILE A 37 0.30 -17.70 35.21
C ILE A 37 -0.37 -16.32 35.14
N ASP A 38 -0.44 -15.65 36.29
CA ASP A 38 -0.81 -14.23 36.36
C ASP A 38 0.39 -13.36 35.95
N TYR A 39 0.49 -13.09 34.65
CA TYR A 39 1.58 -12.29 34.09
C TYR A 39 1.53 -10.81 34.52
N ARG A 40 0.34 -10.24 34.72
CA ARG A 40 0.17 -8.80 35.03
C ARG A 40 0.17 -8.51 36.53
N GLY A 41 -0.01 -9.53 37.36
CA GLY A 41 -0.16 -9.39 38.80
C GLY A 41 -1.49 -8.74 39.21
N ASP A 42 -2.49 -8.76 38.31
CA ASP A 42 -3.80 -8.14 38.53
C ASP A 42 -4.89 -9.16 38.93
N GLY A 43 -4.49 -10.42 39.15
CA GLY A 43 -5.37 -11.53 39.49
C GLY A 43 -6.22 -12.05 38.33
N LYS A 44 -6.08 -11.51 37.11
CA LYS A 44 -6.84 -11.92 35.93
C LYS A 44 -5.99 -12.80 35.02
N LEU A 45 -6.29 -14.10 35.02
CA LEU A 45 -5.56 -15.09 34.21
C LEU A 45 -5.95 -15.08 32.72
N PHE A 46 -7.14 -14.58 32.38
CA PHE A 46 -7.65 -14.56 31.00
C PHE A 46 -8.22 -13.18 30.70
N HIS A 47 -7.84 -12.63 29.54
CA HIS A 47 -8.31 -11.34 29.07
C HIS A 47 -9.11 -11.50 27.79
N SER A 48 -10.21 -10.75 27.69
CA SER A 48 -10.96 -10.60 26.46
C SER A 48 -10.82 -9.18 25.92
N VAL A 49 -10.74 -9.07 24.60
CA VAL A 49 -10.76 -7.80 23.87
C VAL A 49 -11.82 -7.94 22.77
N GLN A 50 -12.63 -6.92 22.58
CA GLN A 50 -13.70 -6.87 21.60
C GLN A 50 -13.58 -5.60 20.76
N GLU A 51 -14.26 -5.57 19.61
CA GLU A 51 -14.38 -4.38 18.74
C GLU A 51 -13.04 -3.76 18.33
N TYR A 52 -12.01 -4.60 18.17
CA TYR A 52 -10.65 -4.12 17.98
C TYR A 52 -10.37 -3.64 16.54
N SER A 53 -11.13 -4.05 15.52
CA SER A 53 -10.93 -3.58 14.15
C SER A 53 -11.70 -2.27 13.88
N TYR A 54 -10.99 -1.15 13.70
CA TYR A 54 -11.58 0.17 13.43
C TYR A 54 -10.61 1.10 12.68
N GLY A 55 -11.14 2.19 12.13
CA GLY A 55 -10.35 3.29 11.59
C GLY A 55 -11.03 4.62 11.85
N CYS A 56 -10.27 5.63 12.26
CA CYS A 56 -10.81 6.96 12.48
C CYS A 56 -11.06 7.68 11.15
N GLU A 57 -12.20 8.37 11.01
CA GLU A 57 -12.52 9.19 9.83
C GLU A 57 -11.49 10.31 9.62
N ARG A 58 -10.92 10.82 10.72
CA ARG A 58 -9.91 11.87 10.74
C ARG A 58 -8.82 11.53 11.76
N VAL A 59 -7.57 11.63 11.34
CA VAL A 59 -6.39 11.31 12.16
C VAL A 59 -5.51 12.51 12.46
N TRP A 60 -5.93 13.71 12.09
CA TRP A 60 -5.26 14.97 12.43
C TRP A 60 -6.21 16.18 12.34
N GLY A 61 -5.83 17.26 12.98
CA GLY A 61 -6.39 18.60 12.84
C GLY A 61 -5.46 19.63 13.47
N PRO A 62 -5.83 20.92 13.50
CA PRO A 62 -4.95 21.96 14.03
C PRO A 62 -4.52 21.64 15.47
N GLY A 63 -3.21 21.43 15.66
CA GLY A 63 -2.62 21.15 16.96
C GLY A 63 -2.83 19.72 17.51
N TRP A 64 -3.34 18.77 16.73
CA TRP A 64 -3.46 17.36 17.16
C TRP A 64 -3.31 16.35 16.02
N ALA A 65 -2.82 15.15 16.35
CA ALA A 65 -2.77 14.01 15.45
C ALA A 65 -2.91 12.70 16.24
N LEU A 66 -3.44 11.66 15.58
CA LEU A 66 -3.57 10.31 16.12
C LEU A 66 -2.48 9.42 15.52
N CYS A 67 -1.98 8.45 16.29
CA CYS A 67 -0.88 7.58 15.88
C CYS A 67 -1.07 6.15 16.41
N GLY A 68 -0.59 5.16 15.64
CA GLY A 68 -0.78 3.74 15.94
C GLY A 68 -2.26 3.40 16.07
N ASP A 69 -2.60 2.57 17.06
CA ASP A 69 -3.97 2.14 17.35
C ASP A 69 -4.94 3.32 17.49
N ALA A 70 -4.50 4.47 18.02
CA ALA A 70 -5.36 5.66 18.13
C ALA A 70 -5.86 6.18 16.77
N ALA A 71 -5.15 5.89 15.67
CA ALA A 71 -5.60 6.23 14.31
C ALA A 71 -6.46 5.12 13.67
N GLY A 72 -6.22 3.88 14.07
CA GLY A 72 -6.95 2.70 13.60
C GLY A 72 -6.18 1.41 13.91
N PHE A 73 -6.92 0.32 13.97
CA PHE A 73 -6.40 -1.03 14.19
C PHE A 73 -7.11 -2.00 13.26
N VAL A 74 -6.36 -2.99 12.76
CA VAL A 74 -6.90 -4.03 11.85
C VAL A 74 -7.16 -5.31 12.64
N ASP A 75 -6.33 -6.33 12.45
CA ASP A 75 -6.42 -7.62 13.11
C ASP A 75 -4.99 -8.09 13.41
N ALA A 76 -4.80 -8.81 14.52
CA ALA A 76 -3.51 -9.26 14.99
C ALA A 76 -2.97 -10.49 14.20
N ILE A 77 -3.69 -11.03 13.22
CA ILE A 77 -3.30 -12.20 12.42
C ILE A 77 -1.91 -12.09 11.79
N LEU A 78 -1.43 -10.88 11.51
CA LEU A 78 -0.10 -10.61 10.96
C LEU A 78 0.93 -10.11 11.98
N SER A 79 0.53 -9.85 13.24
CA SER A 79 1.40 -9.27 14.29
C SER A 79 2.10 -7.95 13.90
N ILE A 80 1.49 -7.16 13.03
CA ILE A 80 2.06 -5.92 12.47
C ILE A 80 1.73 -4.64 13.26
N GLY A 81 0.90 -4.72 14.32
CA GLY A 81 0.38 -3.53 15.00
C GLY A 81 1.49 -2.62 15.54
N VAL A 82 2.48 -3.19 16.23
CA VAL A 82 3.65 -2.44 16.74
C VAL A 82 4.46 -1.84 15.60
N PHE A 83 4.68 -2.60 14.53
CA PHE A 83 5.42 -2.13 13.36
C PHE A 83 4.74 -0.91 12.70
N ILE A 84 3.42 -0.98 12.50
CA ILE A 84 2.61 0.13 11.98
C ILE A 84 2.70 1.34 12.92
N ALA A 85 2.53 1.13 14.23
CA ALA A 85 2.59 2.20 15.21
C ALA A 85 3.95 2.92 15.20
N CYS A 86 5.05 2.18 15.12
CA CYS A 86 6.40 2.75 15.02
C CYS A 86 6.61 3.52 13.71
N ASN A 87 6.17 2.99 12.57
CA ASN A 87 6.29 3.67 11.28
C ASN A 87 5.45 4.95 11.22
N HIS A 88 4.21 4.89 11.72
CA HIS A 88 3.34 6.05 11.83
C HIS A 88 3.94 7.10 12.78
N ALA A 89 4.48 6.68 13.93
CA ALA A 89 5.13 7.56 14.87
C ALA A 89 6.36 8.24 14.26
N GLN A 90 7.17 7.51 13.50
CA GLN A 90 8.33 8.08 12.81
C GLN A 90 7.90 9.13 11.78
N PHE A 91 6.93 8.82 10.92
CA PHE A 91 6.42 9.79 9.95
C PHE A 91 5.89 11.02 10.70
N LEU A 92 4.98 10.83 11.65
CA LEU A 92 4.34 11.91 12.37
C LEU A 92 5.36 12.78 13.11
N ALA A 93 6.37 12.18 13.75
CA ALA A 93 7.45 12.92 14.39
C ALA A 93 8.21 13.80 13.39
N TYR A 94 8.48 13.28 12.19
CA TYR A 94 9.19 14.04 11.16
C TYR A 94 8.32 15.17 10.59
N ALA A 95 7.04 14.90 10.40
CA ALA A 95 6.06 15.89 9.96
C ALA A 95 5.92 17.01 10.99
N LEU A 96 5.68 16.69 12.26
CA LEU A 96 5.56 17.65 13.36
C LEU A 96 6.82 18.49 13.50
N ARG A 97 8.00 17.87 13.43
CA ARG A 97 9.24 18.61 13.54
C ARG A 97 9.43 19.60 12.39
N SER A 98 9.20 19.17 11.14
CA SER A 98 9.26 20.08 10.00
C SER A 98 8.24 21.21 10.07
N VAL A 99 7.06 20.99 10.66
CA VAL A 99 6.06 22.05 10.90
C VAL A 99 6.54 23.02 11.97
N LEU A 100 7.05 22.52 13.09
CA LEU A 100 7.54 23.33 14.21
C LEU A 100 8.79 24.14 13.85
N ASP A 101 9.65 23.61 12.98
CA ASP A 101 10.85 24.27 12.46
C ASP A 101 10.53 25.29 11.35
N GLY A 102 9.29 25.29 10.81
CA GLY A 102 8.87 26.15 9.71
C GLY A 102 9.33 25.68 8.31
N ASP A 103 9.84 24.45 8.21
CA ASP A 103 10.33 23.84 6.97
C ASP A 103 9.19 23.28 6.09
N CYS A 104 8.02 23.04 6.66
CA CYS A 104 6.86 22.51 5.93
C CYS A 104 5.54 23.04 6.52
N ASP A 105 4.56 23.25 5.66
CA ASP A 105 3.21 23.62 6.07
C ASP A 105 2.50 22.47 6.82
N GLU A 106 1.69 22.81 7.84
CA GLU A 106 0.99 21.83 8.69
C GLU A 106 0.00 20.99 7.88
N GLU A 107 -0.77 21.60 6.98
CA GLU A 107 -1.75 20.91 6.15
C GLU A 107 -1.07 19.94 5.19
N LEU A 108 0.03 20.35 4.56
CA LEU A 108 0.82 19.48 3.70
C LEU A 108 1.43 18.31 4.48
N ALA A 109 2.09 18.59 5.61
CA ALA A 109 2.82 17.58 6.38
C ALA A 109 1.88 16.56 7.05
N LEU A 110 0.88 17.05 7.79
CA LEU A 110 -0.08 16.20 8.50
C LEU A 110 -1.10 15.57 7.55
N GLY A 111 -1.48 16.24 6.46
CA GLY A 111 -2.30 15.66 5.39
C GLY A 111 -1.60 14.49 4.68
N SER A 112 -0.29 14.61 4.44
CA SER A 112 0.53 13.53 3.86
C SER A 112 0.70 12.35 4.82
N TYR A 113 0.92 12.64 6.11
CA TYR A 113 0.90 11.63 7.17
C TYR A 113 -0.44 10.88 7.21
N ALA A 114 -1.55 11.61 7.27
CA ALA A 114 -2.88 11.03 7.34
C ALA A 114 -3.23 10.17 6.14
N THR A 115 -2.81 10.60 4.94
CA THR A 115 -2.96 9.82 3.71
C THR A 115 -2.15 8.53 3.79
N THR A 116 -0.90 8.60 4.23
CA THR A 116 -0.04 7.42 4.39
C THR A 116 -0.61 6.46 5.44
N ALA A 117 -1.02 6.97 6.60
CA ALA A 117 -1.54 6.15 7.69
C ALA A 117 -2.83 5.40 7.28
N ARG A 118 -3.75 6.10 6.60
CA ARG A 118 -4.97 5.49 6.07
C ARG A 118 -4.66 4.43 5.02
N GLU A 119 -3.81 4.77 4.05
CA GLU A 119 -3.45 3.84 2.99
C GLU A 119 -2.79 2.59 3.56
N ASN A 120 -1.89 2.71 4.54
CA ASN A 120 -1.30 1.55 5.22
C ASN A 120 -2.34 0.69 5.96
N LEU A 121 -3.29 1.30 6.66
CA LEU A 121 -4.33 0.56 7.38
C LEU A 121 -5.28 -0.18 6.41
N GLU A 122 -5.76 0.48 5.37
CA GLU A 122 -6.57 -0.11 4.29
C GLU A 122 -5.84 -1.28 3.61
N ALA A 123 -4.55 -1.06 3.40
CA ALA A 123 -3.63 -2.01 2.83
C ALA A 123 -3.56 -3.29 3.70
N PHE A 124 -3.19 -3.19 4.97
CA PHE A 124 -3.12 -4.36 5.85
C PHE A 124 -4.47 -5.03 6.12
N ARG A 125 -5.56 -4.26 6.11
CA ARG A 125 -6.93 -4.79 6.18
C ARG A 125 -7.25 -5.69 5.00
N SER A 126 -6.77 -5.35 3.81
CA SER A 126 -6.93 -6.18 2.61
C SER A 126 -6.19 -7.52 2.75
N VAL A 127 -4.98 -7.52 3.32
CA VAL A 127 -4.23 -8.77 3.59
C VAL A 127 -4.91 -9.63 4.64
N ALA A 128 -5.32 -9.02 5.75
CA ALA A 128 -6.03 -9.74 6.81
C ALA A 128 -7.29 -10.41 6.24
N HIS A 129 -8.14 -9.64 5.54
CA HIS A 129 -9.34 -10.17 4.89
C HIS A 129 -9.04 -11.38 4.01
N MET A 130 -7.96 -11.29 3.25
CA MET A 130 -7.52 -12.37 2.40
C MET A 130 -7.17 -13.62 3.21
N LEU A 131 -6.30 -13.51 4.21
CA LEU A 131 -5.93 -14.66 5.05
C LEU A 131 -7.16 -15.38 5.63
N TYR A 132 -8.16 -14.61 6.07
CA TYR A 132 -9.44 -15.18 6.53
C TYR A 132 -10.17 -16.00 5.44
N ALA A 133 -10.08 -15.60 4.18
CA ALA A 133 -10.72 -16.30 3.06
C ALA A 133 -10.02 -17.61 2.67
N PHE A 134 -8.73 -17.77 2.98
CA PHE A 134 -7.92 -18.91 2.53
C PHE A 134 -7.75 -20.03 3.55
N ILE A 135 -8.07 -19.82 4.82
CA ILE A 135 -7.94 -20.85 5.85
C ILE A 135 -9.00 -21.95 5.57
N PRO A 136 -8.61 -23.15 5.07
CA PRO A 136 -9.54 -24.13 4.49
C PRO A 136 -10.44 -24.84 5.52
N ALA A 137 -10.30 -24.50 6.80
CA ALA A 137 -11.06 -25.06 7.92
C ALA A 137 -12.14 -24.09 8.44
N GLY A 138 -12.73 -23.29 7.53
CA GLY A 138 -13.56 -22.13 7.86
C GLY A 138 -14.86 -22.47 8.59
N SER A 139 -14.79 -22.73 9.90
CA SER A 139 -15.96 -22.63 10.78
C SER A 139 -16.68 -21.29 10.55
N ALA A 140 -17.98 -21.21 10.87
CA ALA A 140 -18.78 -19.98 10.74
C ALA A 140 -18.12 -18.72 11.35
N TRP A 141 -17.17 -18.90 12.28
CA TRP A 141 -16.33 -17.84 12.82
C TRP A 141 -15.40 -17.19 11.77
N TRP A 142 -14.65 -17.98 11.00
CA TRP A 142 -13.73 -17.47 9.96
C TRP A 142 -14.51 -16.76 8.85
N GLU A 143 -15.65 -17.33 8.44
CA GLU A 143 -16.58 -16.69 7.49
C GLU A 143 -17.13 -15.36 8.04
N GLY A 144 -17.44 -15.32 9.35
CA GLY A 144 -17.86 -14.12 10.07
C GLY A 144 -16.80 -13.02 10.09
N CYS A 145 -15.54 -13.37 10.37
CA CYS A 145 -14.40 -12.44 10.33
C CYS A 145 -14.18 -11.89 8.93
N ALA A 146 -14.19 -12.75 7.91
CA ALA A 146 -14.09 -12.34 6.51
C ALA A 146 -15.23 -11.37 6.13
N ALA A 147 -16.47 -11.66 6.53
CA ALA A 147 -17.63 -10.82 6.27
C ALA A 147 -17.63 -9.50 7.05
N ALA A 148 -17.08 -9.47 8.27
CA ALA A 148 -16.92 -8.25 9.06
C ALA A 148 -15.88 -7.32 8.42
N LEU A 149 -14.73 -7.87 8.00
CA LEU A 149 -13.70 -7.14 7.27
C LEU A 149 -14.19 -6.66 5.89
N ARG A 150 -15.05 -7.38 5.17
CA ARG A 150 -15.65 -6.86 3.91
C ARG A 150 -16.49 -5.61 4.12
N ARG A 151 -17.18 -5.50 5.25
CA ARG A 151 -18.14 -4.42 5.53
C ARG A 151 -17.51 -3.10 5.94
N SER A 152 -16.21 -3.05 6.26
CA SER A 152 -15.50 -1.82 6.67
C SER A 152 -14.79 -1.04 5.53
N ASN A 153 -15.25 -1.16 4.28
CA ASN A 153 -14.87 -0.44 3.04
C ASN A 153 -13.48 -0.71 2.39
N LEU A 154 -13.51 -0.90 1.05
CA LEU A 154 -12.45 -1.17 0.06
C LEU A 154 -11.80 -2.56 0.12
N VAL A 155 -12.34 -3.51 -0.65
CA VAL A 155 -11.70 -4.80 -0.94
C VAL A 155 -11.51 -4.87 -2.47
N PRO A 156 -10.29 -5.08 -3.00
CA PRO A 156 -10.09 -5.45 -4.40
C PRO A 156 -10.86 -6.75 -4.68
N THR A 157 -11.62 -6.81 -5.76
CA THR A 157 -12.32 -8.03 -6.16
C THR A 157 -11.31 -9.15 -6.50
N GLU A 158 -11.72 -10.40 -6.28
CA GLU A 158 -10.94 -11.64 -6.43
C GLU A 158 -10.30 -11.84 -7.83
N ALA A 159 -10.55 -10.94 -8.79
CA ALA A 159 -10.08 -11.03 -10.17
C ALA A 159 -8.68 -10.40 -10.42
N ASP A 160 -8.09 -9.67 -9.46
CA ASP A 160 -6.83 -8.94 -9.68
C ASP A 160 -5.65 -9.51 -8.90
N ALA A 161 -5.24 -10.72 -9.30
CA ALA A 161 -4.08 -11.42 -8.75
C ALA A 161 -2.76 -10.63 -8.86
N GLY A 162 -2.64 -9.77 -9.88
CA GLY A 162 -1.49 -8.88 -10.07
C GLY A 162 -1.50 -7.71 -9.08
N ALA A 163 -2.65 -7.10 -8.83
CA ALA A 163 -2.79 -6.10 -7.76
C ALA A 163 -2.55 -6.71 -6.38
N PHE A 164 -3.04 -7.92 -6.12
CA PHE A 164 -2.78 -8.65 -4.87
C PHE A 164 -1.28 -8.80 -4.60
N ALA A 165 -0.56 -9.32 -5.58
CA ALA A 165 0.83 -9.69 -5.39
C ALA A 165 1.73 -8.45 -5.39
N ALA A 166 1.43 -7.44 -6.21
CA ALA A 166 2.08 -6.13 -6.14
C ALA A 166 1.83 -5.42 -4.80
N PHE A 167 0.67 -5.64 -4.22
CA PHE A 167 0.31 -5.08 -2.93
C PHE A 167 1.04 -5.78 -1.77
N PHE A 168 1.10 -7.12 -1.77
CA PHE A 168 1.78 -7.90 -0.72
C PHE A 168 3.31 -7.73 -0.79
N THR A 169 3.90 -7.61 -1.98
CA THR A 169 5.36 -7.37 -2.15
C THR A 169 5.77 -5.91 -1.95
N GLY A 170 4.85 -5.01 -1.58
CA GLY A 170 5.15 -3.59 -1.46
C GLY A 170 5.36 -2.85 -2.79
N PHE A 171 5.14 -3.50 -3.93
CA PHE A 171 5.28 -2.89 -5.25
C PHE A 171 4.20 -1.84 -5.57
N ALA A 172 3.00 -1.95 -4.99
CA ALA A 172 1.87 -1.03 -5.20
C ALA A 172 1.74 0.06 -4.12
N THR A 173 2.39 -0.11 -2.98
CA THR A 173 2.40 0.82 -1.84
C THR A 173 3.85 1.20 -1.51
N ARG A 174 4.10 1.90 -0.40
CA ARG A 174 5.45 2.35 -0.04
C ARG A 174 6.36 1.14 0.24
N SER A 175 7.10 0.70 -0.78
CA SER A 175 7.85 -0.57 -0.79
C SER A 175 8.64 -0.85 0.48
N GLY A 176 9.34 0.16 1.02
CA GLY A 176 10.14 -0.01 2.24
C GLY A 176 9.35 -0.47 3.46
N MET A 177 8.07 -0.08 3.62
CA MET A 177 7.28 -0.52 4.77
C MET A 177 6.85 -2.00 4.65
N TYR A 178 6.61 -2.48 3.44
CA TYR A 178 6.23 -3.87 3.19
C TYR A 178 7.45 -4.78 3.10
N ASP A 179 8.53 -4.33 2.47
CA ASP A 179 9.84 -5.01 2.46
C ASP A 179 10.32 -5.25 3.89
N ASP A 180 10.21 -4.25 4.77
CA ASP A 180 10.62 -4.38 6.18
C ASP A 180 9.65 -5.25 6.99
N ALA A 181 8.33 -5.13 6.77
CA ALA A 181 7.32 -5.91 7.49
C ALA A 181 7.31 -7.39 7.10
N LEU A 182 7.62 -7.70 5.84
CA LEU A 182 7.49 -9.03 5.27
C LEU A 182 8.83 -9.69 4.94
N GLY A 183 9.94 -8.97 5.07
CA GLY A 183 11.29 -9.50 4.88
C GLY A 183 11.59 -10.71 5.77
N SER A 184 10.93 -10.82 6.93
CA SER A 184 11.02 -12.00 7.82
C SER A 184 10.34 -13.25 7.28
N PHE A 185 9.33 -13.12 6.42
CA PHE A 185 8.70 -14.27 5.74
C PHE A 185 9.49 -14.70 4.51
N GLY A 186 10.36 -13.82 3.97
CA GLY A 186 11.08 -14.01 2.73
C GLY A 186 10.23 -13.67 1.50
N GLY A 187 10.81 -13.00 0.51
CA GLY A 187 10.09 -12.62 -0.72
C GLY A 187 9.48 -13.84 -1.41
N ASP A 188 10.18 -14.97 -1.44
CA ASP A 188 9.71 -16.20 -2.08
C ASP A 188 8.43 -16.77 -1.44
N PHE A 189 8.24 -16.64 -0.13
CA PHE A 189 7.01 -17.05 0.56
C PHE A 189 5.80 -16.25 0.09
N VAL A 190 5.98 -14.94 -0.10
CA VAL A 190 4.94 -14.04 -0.59
C VAL A 190 4.54 -14.37 -2.02
N LEU A 191 5.54 -14.62 -2.86
CA LEU A 191 5.33 -15.00 -4.26
C LEU A 191 4.61 -16.35 -4.34
N GLU A 192 5.06 -17.34 -3.56
CA GLU A 192 4.45 -18.67 -3.47
C GLU A 192 2.99 -18.61 -3.00
N MET A 193 2.71 -17.81 -1.97
CA MET A 193 1.33 -17.53 -1.56
C MET A 193 0.55 -16.95 -2.75
N GLY A 194 1.02 -15.88 -3.41
CA GLY A 194 0.32 -15.33 -4.59
C GLY A 194 0.04 -16.34 -5.70
N HIS A 195 0.96 -17.25 -5.97
CA HIS A 195 0.77 -18.34 -6.91
C HIS A 195 -0.35 -19.30 -6.48
N GLN A 196 -0.32 -19.77 -5.22
CA GLN A 196 -1.36 -20.64 -4.68
C GLN A 196 -2.74 -19.95 -4.63
N LEU A 197 -2.77 -18.63 -4.41
CA LEU A 197 -3.99 -17.82 -4.30
C LEU A 197 -4.64 -17.54 -5.66
N SER A 198 -3.86 -17.46 -6.73
CA SER A 198 -4.34 -17.06 -8.07
C SER A 198 -4.54 -18.23 -9.04
N GLY A 199 -3.91 -19.38 -8.78
CA GLY A 199 -3.81 -20.48 -9.75
C GLY A 199 -3.07 -20.10 -11.03
N ALA A 200 -2.47 -18.90 -11.09
CA ALA A 200 -1.70 -18.45 -12.23
C ALA A 200 -0.29 -19.02 -12.13
N GLU A 201 0.12 -19.79 -13.15
CA GLU A 201 1.39 -20.54 -13.12
C GLU A 201 2.61 -19.65 -12.88
N GLN A 202 2.56 -18.34 -13.23
CA GLN A 202 3.65 -17.37 -13.04
C GLN A 202 3.15 -15.93 -12.93
N LEU A 203 2.69 -15.50 -11.74
CA LEU A 203 2.34 -14.10 -11.46
C LEU A 203 3.51 -13.13 -11.65
N PHE A 204 4.73 -13.63 -11.49
CA PHE A 204 5.98 -12.87 -11.52
C PHE A 204 7.07 -13.58 -12.31
N ALA A 205 6.73 -14.17 -13.46
CA ALA A 205 7.74 -14.73 -14.35
C ALA A 205 8.85 -13.68 -14.59
N PRO A 206 10.13 -13.98 -14.31
CA PRO A 206 11.23 -13.06 -14.62
C PRO A 206 11.19 -12.62 -16.09
N SER A 207 10.64 -13.46 -16.97
CA SER A 207 10.42 -13.19 -18.39
C SER A 207 9.37 -12.10 -18.65
N ALA A 208 8.29 -12.01 -17.87
CA ALA A 208 7.21 -11.04 -18.03
C ALA A 208 7.62 -9.64 -17.58
N TYR A 209 8.28 -9.51 -16.43
CA TYR A 209 8.87 -8.23 -16.01
C TYR A 209 9.98 -7.77 -16.95
N ALA A 210 10.84 -8.71 -17.37
CA ALA A 210 11.87 -8.39 -18.36
C ALA A 210 11.24 -7.96 -19.68
N GLU A 211 10.09 -8.52 -20.07
CA GLU A 211 9.36 -8.11 -21.28
C GLU A 211 8.72 -6.71 -21.12
N HIS A 212 8.02 -6.43 -20.03
CA HIS A 212 7.50 -5.08 -19.75
C HIS A 212 8.61 -4.03 -19.69
N ALA A 213 9.74 -4.34 -19.04
CA ALA A 213 10.89 -3.47 -18.99
C ALA A 213 11.53 -3.27 -20.38
N ARG A 214 11.61 -4.31 -21.21
CA ARG A 214 12.07 -4.22 -22.61
C ARG A 214 11.14 -3.35 -23.44
N GLN A 215 9.83 -3.53 -23.32
CA GLN A 215 8.82 -2.76 -24.05
C GLN A 215 8.84 -1.29 -23.63
N ALA A 216 8.87 -1.00 -22.33
CA ALA A 216 9.00 0.36 -21.81
C ALA A 216 10.29 1.02 -22.29
N ARG A 217 11.42 0.30 -22.28
CA ARG A 217 12.71 0.80 -22.77
C ARG A 217 12.66 1.11 -24.27
N LYS A 218 12.04 0.24 -25.07
CA LYS A 218 11.84 0.46 -26.50
C LYS A 218 10.97 1.69 -26.75
N LEU A 219 9.88 1.83 -25.99
CA LEU A 219 8.92 2.92 -26.11
C LEU A 219 9.56 4.30 -25.83
N VAL A 220 10.49 4.40 -24.88
CA VAL A 220 11.16 5.67 -24.55
C VAL A 220 12.46 5.90 -25.33
N SER A 221 12.89 4.94 -26.15
CA SER A 221 14.13 5.04 -26.92
C SER A 221 13.98 5.99 -28.11
N GLY A 222 15.05 6.69 -28.47
CA GLY A 222 15.08 7.50 -29.70
C GLY A 222 14.38 8.86 -29.63
N ASP A 223 14.16 9.41 -28.42
CA ASP A 223 13.52 10.73 -28.21
C ASP A 223 12.10 10.85 -28.82
N PRO A 224 11.19 9.92 -28.47
CA PRO A 224 9.89 9.80 -29.12
C PRO A 224 8.90 10.86 -28.63
N ARG A 225 7.81 11.02 -29.39
CA ARG A 225 6.61 11.73 -28.94
C ARG A 225 5.70 10.74 -28.23
N LEU A 226 5.45 10.99 -26.95
CA LEU A 226 4.66 10.11 -26.09
C LEU A 226 3.39 10.81 -25.64
N ARG A 227 2.31 10.04 -25.55
CA ARG A 227 1.00 10.47 -25.06
C ARG A 227 0.61 9.64 -23.84
N VAL A 228 0.06 10.29 -22.82
CA VAL A 228 -0.57 9.59 -21.68
C VAL A 228 -1.89 8.93 -22.12
N ARG A 229 -2.06 7.62 -21.84
CA ARG A 229 -3.25 6.83 -22.22
C ARG A 229 -4.46 7.00 -21.31
N GLY A 230 -4.27 7.56 -20.12
CA GLY A 230 -5.31 7.72 -19.10
C GLY A 230 -5.26 9.11 -18.47
N SER A 231 -5.35 9.18 -17.14
CA SER A 231 -5.22 10.45 -16.42
C SER A 231 -4.04 10.42 -15.45
N VAL A 232 -3.32 11.54 -15.36
CA VAL A 232 -2.33 11.76 -14.31
C VAL A 232 -2.76 12.99 -13.52
N ARG A 233 -3.02 12.82 -12.23
CA ARG A 233 -3.30 13.92 -11.31
C ARG A 233 -2.10 14.18 -10.42
N ALA A 234 -1.58 15.40 -10.46
CA ALA A 234 -0.54 15.87 -9.54
C ALA A 234 -1.16 16.34 -8.22
N VAL A 235 -0.70 15.80 -7.09
CA VAL A 235 -1.16 16.16 -5.75
C VAL A 235 0.06 16.53 -4.90
N PRO A 236 0.06 17.70 -4.22
CA PRO A 236 1.09 18.04 -3.25
C PRO A 236 1.20 16.97 -2.17
N PHE A 237 2.43 16.59 -1.81
CA PHE A 237 2.68 15.58 -0.80
C PHE A 237 4.00 15.84 -0.07
N ALA A 238 4.20 15.23 1.10
CA ALA A 238 5.45 15.26 1.83
C ALA A 238 5.87 13.83 2.19
N LEU A 239 7.15 13.51 2.01
CA LEU A 239 7.71 12.21 2.37
C LEU A 239 8.74 12.36 3.49
N PRO A 240 8.82 11.42 4.46
CA PRO A 240 9.89 11.45 5.44
C PRO A 240 11.22 11.10 4.78
N ARG A 241 12.25 11.91 5.06
CA ARG A 241 13.64 11.69 4.66
C ARG A 241 14.37 10.98 5.79
N ASN A 242 14.57 9.68 5.61
CA ASN A 242 15.32 8.83 6.54
C ASN A 242 16.69 9.44 6.87
N GLY A 243 17.08 9.38 8.14
CA GLY A 243 18.34 9.96 8.65
C GLY A 243 18.32 11.48 8.88
N SER A 244 17.46 12.23 8.21
CA SER A 244 17.30 13.67 8.51
C SER A 244 16.32 13.92 9.65
N GLY A 245 15.32 13.05 9.77
CA GLY A 245 14.17 13.20 10.66
C GLY A 245 13.14 14.25 10.22
N ALA A 246 13.25 14.79 9.01
CA ALA A 246 12.34 15.79 8.45
C ALA A 246 11.47 15.15 7.36
N VAL A 247 10.35 15.79 7.04
CA VAL A 247 9.67 15.56 5.76
C VAL A 247 10.20 16.53 4.70
N PHE A 248 10.07 16.15 3.44
CA PHE A 248 10.38 17.02 2.32
C PHE A 248 9.23 17.01 1.30
N PRO A 249 8.90 18.17 0.71
CA PRO A 249 7.82 18.29 -0.25
C PRO A 249 8.17 17.55 -1.54
N VAL A 250 7.18 16.85 -2.07
CA VAL A 250 7.19 16.15 -3.35
C VAL A 250 5.82 16.32 -4.01
N THR A 251 5.69 15.84 -5.24
CA THR A 251 4.39 15.67 -5.88
C THR A 251 4.08 14.20 -6.02
N ARG A 252 2.90 13.81 -5.54
CA ARG A 252 2.31 12.50 -5.80
C ARG A 252 1.54 12.58 -7.11
N LEU A 253 1.99 11.83 -8.11
CA LEU A 253 1.26 11.57 -9.33
C LEU A 253 0.35 10.37 -9.10
N GLU A 254 -0.96 10.59 -9.17
CA GLU A 254 -1.98 9.54 -9.23
C GLU A 254 -2.26 9.24 -10.70
N VAL A 255 -1.93 8.03 -11.14
CA VAL A 255 -1.96 7.60 -12.53
C VAL A 255 -3.06 6.57 -12.68
N GLU A 256 -4.12 6.94 -13.39
CA GLU A 256 -5.21 6.03 -13.75
C GLU A 256 -5.00 5.55 -15.18
N VAL A 257 -4.84 4.25 -15.35
CA VAL A 257 -4.69 3.61 -16.66
C VAL A 257 -5.98 2.85 -16.97
N PRO A 258 -6.70 3.20 -18.05
CA PRO A 258 -7.93 2.48 -18.41
C PRO A 258 -7.61 1.03 -18.79
N GLY A 259 -8.50 0.11 -18.41
CA GLY A 259 -8.44 -1.28 -18.85
C GLY A 259 -8.67 -1.39 -20.36
N ASP A 260 -8.21 -2.48 -20.96
CA ASP A 260 -8.41 -2.70 -22.39
C ASP A 260 -9.87 -3.13 -22.65
N ALA A 261 -10.55 -2.45 -23.58
CA ALA A 261 -11.99 -2.60 -23.77
C ALA A 261 -12.43 -4.02 -24.18
N ASP A 262 -11.53 -4.78 -24.81
CA ASP A 262 -11.73 -6.19 -25.20
C ASP A 262 -11.26 -7.20 -24.14
N SER A 263 -10.66 -6.73 -23.05
CA SER A 263 -10.14 -7.58 -21.97
C SER A 263 -11.04 -7.49 -20.73
N ARG A 264 -11.15 -8.60 -19.96
CA ARG A 264 -11.75 -8.56 -18.61
C ARG A 264 -10.83 -7.88 -17.57
N VAL A 265 -9.74 -7.24 -18.01
CA VAL A 265 -8.74 -6.62 -17.13
C VAL A 265 -9.23 -5.24 -16.71
N PRO A 266 -9.49 -5.00 -15.41
CA PRO A 266 -9.95 -3.70 -14.93
C PRO A 266 -8.87 -2.62 -15.13
N GLY A 267 -9.31 -1.36 -15.14
CA GLY A 267 -8.39 -0.22 -15.08
C GLY A 267 -7.57 -0.23 -13.79
N VAL A 268 -6.35 0.31 -13.86
CA VAL A 268 -5.37 0.22 -12.79
C VAL A 268 -4.98 1.63 -12.31
N SER A 269 -5.09 1.84 -11.01
CA SER A 269 -4.55 3.04 -10.33
C SER A 269 -3.14 2.77 -9.81
N ARG A 270 -2.21 3.69 -10.10
CA ARG A 270 -0.81 3.65 -9.65
C ARG A 270 -0.39 5.01 -9.10
N ARG A 271 0.66 5.02 -8.28
CA ARG A 271 1.18 6.23 -7.66
C ARG A 271 2.68 6.36 -7.90
N LEU A 272 3.13 7.56 -8.18
CA LEU A 272 4.55 7.90 -8.31
C LEU A 272 4.85 9.16 -7.52
N PHE A 273 5.98 9.19 -6.84
CA PHE A 273 6.48 10.41 -6.22
C PHE A 273 7.59 11.01 -7.08
N VAL A 274 7.44 12.28 -7.40
CA VAL A 274 8.39 13.05 -8.21
C VAL A 274 8.72 14.38 -7.52
N PRO A 275 9.91 14.95 -7.76
CA PRO A 275 10.18 16.34 -7.43
C PRO A 275 9.12 17.27 -8.05
N GLY A 276 8.75 18.34 -7.34
CA GLY A 276 7.64 19.22 -7.75
C GLY A 276 7.76 19.74 -9.19
N GLY A 277 8.97 20.16 -9.59
CA GLY A 277 9.21 20.64 -10.96
C GLY A 277 9.01 19.60 -12.06
N LEU A 278 9.08 18.31 -11.75
CA LEU A 278 8.92 17.23 -12.72
C LEU A 278 7.47 16.77 -12.92
N ALA A 279 6.54 17.17 -12.05
CA ALA A 279 5.15 16.74 -12.14
C ALA A 279 4.49 17.13 -13.47
N ARG A 280 4.78 18.36 -13.94
CA ARG A 280 4.28 18.91 -15.20
C ARG A 280 4.78 18.15 -16.44
N ALA A 281 5.83 17.35 -16.32
CA ALA A 281 6.35 16.55 -17.43
C ALA A 281 5.28 15.58 -17.97
N ALA A 282 4.47 14.99 -17.09
CA ALA A 282 3.41 14.06 -17.49
C ALA A 282 2.32 14.76 -18.33
N GLU A 283 1.97 16.01 -17.98
CA GLU A 283 1.02 16.83 -18.73
C GLU A 283 1.56 17.22 -20.12
N LEU A 284 2.86 17.47 -20.21
CA LEU A 284 3.53 17.85 -21.46
C LEU A 284 3.74 16.67 -22.42
N MET A 285 3.61 15.43 -21.95
CA MET A 285 3.56 14.20 -22.76
C MET A 285 2.16 14.01 -23.37
N ASP A 286 1.76 14.96 -24.21
CA ASP A 286 0.47 15.04 -24.90
C ASP A 286 0.49 14.43 -26.32
N GLY A 287 1.64 13.90 -26.74
CA GLY A 287 1.90 13.37 -28.08
C GLY A 287 2.41 14.40 -29.09
N THR A 288 2.51 15.68 -28.73
CA THR A 288 2.99 16.75 -29.62
C THR A 288 4.47 17.05 -29.44
N ARG A 289 5.02 16.80 -28.25
CA ARG A 289 6.41 17.07 -27.89
C ARG A 289 7.23 15.78 -27.78
N THR A 290 8.47 15.85 -28.24
CA THR A 290 9.53 14.87 -27.93
C THR A 290 9.95 14.99 -26.47
N LEU A 291 10.60 13.98 -25.90
CA LEU A 291 11.09 14.03 -24.51
C LEU A 291 12.08 15.20 -24.28
N ARG A 292 12.89 15.55 -25.29
CA ARG A 292 13.75 16.72 -25.25
C ARG A 292 12.97 18.04 -25.23
N GLU A 293 11.91 18.16 -26.03
CA GLU A 293 11.03 19.34 -26.02
C GLU A 293 10.26 19.46 -24.71
N VAL A 294 9.85 18.34 -24.10
CA VAL A 294 9.28 18.33 -22.74
C VAL A 294 10.28 18.86 -21.72
N ALA A 295 11.53 18.38 -21.75
CA ALA A 295 12.58 18.86 -20.86
C ALA A 295 12.89 20.36 -21.06
N ALA A 296 12.93 20.84 -22.30
CA ALA A 296 13.11 22.26 -22.59
C ALA A 296 11.96 23.11 -22.03
N ALA A 297 10.71 22.67 -22.23
CA ALA A 297 9.53 23.36 -21.72
C ALA A 297 9.46 23.42 -20.18
N LEU A 298 10.00 22.41 -19.49
CA LEU A 298 10.14 22.43 -18.03
C LEU A 298 11.22 23.42 -17.56
N ALA A 299 12.35 23.49 -18.27
CA ALA A 299 13.40 24.46 -17.97
C ALA A 299 12.90 25.90 -18.16
N GLU A 300 12.18 26.17 -19.27
CA GLU A 300 11.50 27.45 -19.51
C GLU A 300 10.44 27.76 -18.45
N GLY A 301 9.81 26.71 -17.91
CA GLY A 301 8.84 26.79 -16.81
C GLY A 301 9.44 27.04 -15.42
N GLY A 302 10.74 27.27 -15.31
CA GLY A 302 11.41 27.66 -14.05
C GLY A 302 11.93 26.49 -13.20
N VAL A 303 12.06 25.28 -13.76
CA VAL A 303 12.73 24.17 -13.05
C VAL A 303 14.25 24.38 -13.13
N ASP A 304 14.85 24.74 -11.99
CA ASP A 304 16.29 25.03 -11.90
C ASP A 304 17.13 23.75 -11.88
N ALA A 305 17.46 23.26 -13.08
CA ALA A 305 18.47 22.22 -13.30
C ALA A 305 19.00 22.26 -14.74
N PRO A 306 20.24 21.77 -14.98
CA PRO A 306 20.81 21.71 -16.32
C PRO A 306 19.92 20.93 -17.30
N ALA A 307 19.84 21.38 -18.55
CA ALA A 307 18.96 20.79 -19.57
C ALA A 307 19.21 19.28 -19.79
N GLU A 308 20.46 18.83 -19.73
CA GLU A 308 20.81 17.41 -19.84
C GLU A 308 20.32 16.59 -18.63
N ASP A 309 20.37 17.16 -17.43
CA ASP A 309 19.85 16.54 -16.22
C ASP A 309 18.33 16.45 -16.29
N LEU A 310 17.66 17.53 -16.70
CA LEU A 310 16.21 17.54 -16.89
C LEU A 310 15.76 16.51 -17.92
N ARG A 311 16.46 16.42 -19.06
CA ARG A 311 16.17 15.41 -20.09
C ARG A 311 16.30 13.99 -19.53
N ARG A 312 17.34 13.72 -18.74
CA ARG A 312 17.52 12.42 -18.09
C ARG A 312 16.39 12.12 -17.11
N GLU A 313 15.98 13.08 -16.28
CA GLU A 313 14.89 12.87 -15.32
C GLU A 313 13.52 12.73 -16.01
N VAL A 314 13.24 13.49 -17.06
CA VAL A 314 12.05 13.33 -17.90
C VAL A 314 12.03 11.94 -18.55
N THR A 315 13.17 11.46 -19.05
CA THR A 315 13.29 10.11 -19.64
C THR A 315 13.06 9.02 -18.59
N LYS A 316 13.59 9.18 -17.36
CA LYS A 316 13.33 8.25 -16.25
C LYS A 316 11.86 8.23 -15.87
N LEU A 317 11.20 9.38 -15.81
CA LEU A 317 9.78 9.48 -15.55
C LEU A 317 8.95 8.83 -16.67
N ALA A 318 9.28 9.11 -17.92
CA ALA A 318 8.65 8.46 -19.07
C ALA A 318 8.81 6.94 -19.02
N TYR A 319 9.99 6.44 -18.64
CA TYR A 319 10.23 5.02 -18.47
C TYR A 319 9.35 4.40 -17.38
N ARG A 320 9.20 5.07 -16.23
CA ARG A 320 8.31 4.62 -15.15
C ARG A 320 6.85 4.60 -15.57
N LEU A 321 6.37 5.66 -16.22
CA LEU A 321 5.00 5.75 -16.74
C LEU A 321 4.74 4.70 -17.83
N ALA A 322 5.70 4.46 -18.72
CA ALA A 322 5.64 3.39 -19.72
C ALA A 322 5.57 2.00 -19.07
N GLY A 323 6.35 1.76 -18.01
CA GLY A 323 6.30 0.52 -17.23
C GLY A 323 4.96 0.30 -16.52
N MET A 324 4.18 1.38 -16.30
CA MET A 324 2.82 1.32 -15.76
C MET A 324 1.75 1.14 -16.86
N GLY A 325 2.14 1.07 -18.14
CA GLY A 325 1.19 1.06 -19.26
C GLY A 325 0.51 2.41 -19.51
N ALA A 326 0.98 3.49 -18.86
CA ALA A 326 0.35 4.80 -18.89
C ALA A 326 0.76 5.65 -20.10
N LEU A 327 1.70 5.19 -20.92
CA LEU A 327 2.17 5.89 -22.12
C LEU A 327 1.99 5.06 -23.38
N GLU A 328 1.76 5.76 -24.49
CA GLU A 328 1.84 5.23 -25.85
C GLU A 328 2.58 6.19 -26.76
N GLN A 329 3.07 5.67 -27.89
CA GLN A 329 3.73 6.48 -28.89
C GLN A 329 2.67 7.20 -29.73
N ALA A 330 2.82 8.51 -29.90
CA ALA A 330 1.96 9.25 -30.83
C ALA A 330 2.23 8.77 -32.26
N PRO A 331 1.18 8.60 -33.11
CA PRO A 331 1.37 8.22 -34.49
C PRO A 331 2.28 9.23 -35.19
N ALA A 332 3.24 8.74 -35.96
CA ALA A 332 4.07 9.61 -36.80
C ALA A 332 3.15 10.42 -37.71
N GLU A 333 3.28 11.76 -37.70
CA GLU A 333 2.62 12.62 -38.68
C GLU A 333 2.93 12.05 -40.07
N ARG A 334 1.89 11.57 -40.77
CA ARG A 334 2.02 11.23 -42.19
C ARG A 334 2.40 12.53 -42.90
N ARG A 335 3.68 12.65 -43.26
CA ARG A 335 4.15 13.69 -44.18
C ARG A 335 3.50 13.52 -45.55
#